data_AF-A0A855K9R8-F1
#
_entry.id   AF-A0A855K9R8-F1
#
_cell.length_a   1.000
_cell.length_b   1.000
_cell.length_c   1.000
_cell.angle_alpha   90.00
_cell.angle_beta   90.00
_cell.angle_gamma   90.00
#
_symmetry.space_group_name_H-M   'P 1'
#
loop_
_entity.id
_entity.type
_entity.pdbx_description
1 polymer ?
#
loop_
_entity_poly.entity_id
_entity_poly.type
_entity_poly.pdbx_seq_one_letter_code
_entity_poly.pdbx_strand_id
1 'polypeptide(L)'
;FNMLRLAATEMSKLEPQASGERGVIINTASVAAYDGQIGQSAYSASKGGIVGMTLPIARELAQFGVRVLTIAPGLFLTPLLANLPQEAQD
;
A
#
# COMPACT_ATOMS: atom_id res chain seq x y z
N PHE A 1 4.24 -7.44 2.55
CA PHE A 1 3.83 -8.26 3.71
C PHE A 1 4.80 -8.18 4.90
N ASN A 2 6.10 -8.45 4.74
CA ASN A 2 7.03 -8.57 5.90
C ASN A 2 7.06 -7.35 6.85
N MET A 3 7.20 -6.14 6.33
CA MET A 3 7.18 -4.93 7.15
C MET A 3 5.83 -4.71 7.83
N LEU A 4 4.73 -4.98 7.12
CA LEU A 4 3.39 -4.86 7.65
C LEU A 4 3.20 -5.75 8.87
N ARG A 5 3.53 -7.05 8.80
CA ARG A 5 3.29 -7.98 9.92
C ARG A 5 4.09 -7.61 11.18
N LEU A 6 5.30 -7.08 11.00
CA LEU A 6 6.16 -6.65 12.11
C LEU A 6 5.60 -5.36 12.75
N ALA A 7 5.25 -4.37 11.94
CA ALA A 7 4.63 -3.15 12.43
C ALA A 7 3.29 -3.43 13.11
N ALA A 8 2.45 -4.29 12.53
CA ALA A 8 1.17 -4.68 13.11
C ALA A 8 1.31 -5.38 14.48
N THR A 9 2.37 -6.18 14.66
CA THR A 9 2.67 -6.86 15.93
C THR A 9 3.04 -5.87 17.03
N GLU A 10 3.76 -4.80 16.70
CA GLU A 10 4.07 -3.76 17.70
C GLU A 10 2.88 -2.82 17.93
N MET A 11 2.14 -2.46 16.87
CA MET A 11 0.91 -1.66 16.99
C MET A 11 -0.15 -2.35 17.84
N SER A 12 -0.30 -3.68 17.75
CA SER A 12 -1.28 -4.42 18.53
C SER A 12 -0.99 -4.41 20.04
N LYS A 13 0.20 -4.00 20.47
CA LYS A 13 0.59 -3.89 21.89
C LYS A 13 0.42 -2.48 22.47
N LEU A 14 0.19 -1.47 21.64
CA LEU A 14 0.03 -0.08 22.07
C LEU A 14 -1.23 0.10 22.90
N GLU A 15 -1.21 1.01 23.89
CA GLU A 15 -2.44 1.42 24.55
C GLU A 15 -3.39 2.08 23.54
N PRO A 16 -4.68 1.69 23.50
CA PRO A 16 -5.62 2.27 22.57
C PRO A 16 -5.88 3.74 22.91
N GLN A 17 -6.04 4.56 21.88
CA GLN A 17 -6.53 5.93 22.04
C GLN A 17 -7.98 5.92 22.52
N ALA A 18 -8.52 7.09 22.88
CA ALA A 18 -9.92 7.23 23.31
C ALA A 18 -10.94 6.70 22.27
N SER A 19 -10.57 6.68 20.98
CA SER A 19 -11.37 6.11 19.89
C SER A 19 -11.30 4.58 19.77
N GLY A 20 -10.47 3.91 20.57
CA GLY A 20 -10.13 2.50 20.43
C GLY A 20 -9.03 2.20 19.39
N GLU A 21 -8.56 3.21 18.66
CA GLU A 21 -7.53 3.05 17.63
C GLU A 21 -6.13 2.90 18.25
N ARG A 22 -5.40 1.87 17.80
CA ARG A 22 -3.97 1.67 18.10
C ARG A 22 -3.06 2.15 16.98
N GLY A 23 -3.56 2.25 15.74
CA GLY A 23 -2.79 2.84 14.65
C GLY A 23 -3.37 2.62 13.26
N VAL A 24 -2.61 3.08 12.26
CA VAL A 24 -2.94 2.95 10.85
C VAL A 24 -1.71 2.55 10.03
N ILE A 25 -1.90 1.59 9.14
CA ILE A 25 -0.90 1.17 8.15
C ILE A 25 -1.37 1.63 6.77
N ILE A 26 -0.51 2.36 6.05
CA ILE A 26 -0.79 2.80 4.67
C ILE A 26 0.25 2.16 3.75
N ASN A 27 -0.21 1.29 2.85
CA ASN A 27 0.63 0.71 1.82
C ASN A 27 0.57 1.54 0.53
N THR A 28 1.62 1.45 -0.29
CA THR A 28 1.66 2.08 -1.62
C THR A 28 1.62 1.03 -2.72
N ALA A 29 0.51 0.97 -3.44
CA ALA A 29 0.32 0.15 -4.63
C ALA A 29 0.67 0.96 -5.91
N SER A 30 -0.17 0.86 -6.94
CA SER A 30 -0.15 1.61 -8.20
C SER A 30 -1.45 1.32 -8.96
N VAL A 31 -1.91 2.23 -9.82
CA VAL A 31 -2.98 1.94 -10.79
C VAL A 31 -2.64 0.76 -11.71
N ALA A 32 -1.36 0.45 -11.90
CA ALA A 32 -0.89 -0.72 -12.65
C ALA A 32 -1.37 -2.07 -12.07
N ALA A 33 -1.87 -2.08 -10.82
CA ALA A 33 -2.55 -3.23 -10.24
C ALA A 33 -3.91 -3.54 -10.89
N TYR A 34 -4.54 -2.53 -11.49
CA TYR A 34 -5.87 -2.60 -12.11
C TYR A 34 -5.78 -2.50 -13.63
N ASP A 35 -4.93 -1.60 -14.13
CA ASP A 35 -4.72 -1.34 -15.55
C ASP A 35 -3.22 -1.32 -15.86
N GLY A 36 -2.65 -2.52 -16.01
CA GLY A 36 -1.22 -2.71 -16.22
C GLY A 36 -0.77 -2.42 -17.65
N GLN A 37 0.43 -1.86 -17.82
CA GLN A 37 1.00 -1.58 -19.15
C GLN A 37 1.70 -2.81 -19.76
N ILE A 38 1.79 -2.81 -21.09
CA ILE A 38 2.57 -3.82 -21.85
C ILE A 38 4.00 -3.85 -21.33
N GLY A 39 4.53 -5.05 -21.07
CA GLY A 39 5.88 -5.25 -20.55
C GLY A 39 6.04 -5.09 -19.03
N GLN A 40 4.98 -4.75 -18.30
CA GLN A 40 5.02 -4.53 -16.84
C GLN A 40 4.30 -5.61 -16.01
N SER A 41 4.14 -6.83 -16.52
CA SER A 41 3.40 -7.91 -15.85
C SER A 41 3.88 -8.20 -14.42
N ALA A 42 5.20 -8.20 -14.18
CA ALA A 42 5.78 -8.40 -12.86
C ALA A 42 5.47 -7.22 -11.91
N TYR A 43 5.51 -5.98 -12.41
CA TYR A 43 5.16 -4.80 -11.64
C TYR A 43 3.67 -4.82 -11.28
N SER A 44 2.79 -5.05 -12.26
CA SER A 44 1.35 -5.22 -12.06
C SER A 44 1.03 -6.32 -11.06
N ALA A 45 1.67 -7.49 -11.15
CA ALA A 45 1.49 -8.58 -10.19
C ALA A 45 1.91 -8.16 -8.78
N SER A 46 3.07 -7.48 -8.63
CA SER A 46 3.54 -7.01 -7.34
C SER A 46 2.58 -6.01 -6.68
N LYS A 47 2.00 -5.11 -7.47
CA LYS A 47 1.05 -4.09 -7.00
C LYS A 47 -0.34 -4.65 -6.76
N GLY A 48 -0.76 -5.62 -7.59
CA GLY A 48 -1.95 -6.43 -7.38
C GLY A 48 -1.89 -7.22 -6.07
N GLY A 49 -0.72 -7.73 -5.69
CA GLY A 49 -0.50 -8.36 -4.38
C GLY A 49 -0.77 -7.39 -3.21
N ILE A 50 -0.35 -6.13 -3.33
CA ILE A 50 -0.61 -5.10 -2.30
C ILE A 50 -2.11 -4.78 -2.22
N VAL A 51 -2.77 -4.58 -3.36
CA VAL A 51 -4.22 -4.35 -3.42
C VAL A 51 -4.99 -5.53 -2.82
N GLY A 52 -4.71 -6.74 -3.29
CA GLY A 52 -5.41 -7.95 -2.88
C GLY A 52 -5.29 -8.27 -1.39
N MET A 53 -4.16 -7.95 -0.76
CA MET A 53 -3.96 -8.20 0.67
C MET A 53 -4.59 -7.12 1.58
N THR A 54 -5.01 -5.96 1.04
CA THR A 54 -5.44 -4.82 1.87
C THR A 54 -6.66 -5.15 2.74
N LEU A 55 -7.74 -5.63 2.12
CA LEU A 55 -8.99 -5.90 2.83
C LEU A 55 -8.89 -7.08 3.82
N PRO A 56 -8.29 -8.24 3.46
CA PRO A 56 -8.12 -9.34 4.41
C PRO A 56 -7.34 -8.92 5.65
N ILE A 57 -6.20 -8.23 5.48
CA ILE A 57 -5.37 -7.79 6.60
C ILE A 57 -6.13 -6.74 7.45
N ALA A 58 -6.85 -5.81 6.83
CA ALA A 58 -7.67 -4.85 7.56
C ALA A 58 -8.70 -5.56 8.46
N ARG A 59 -9.32 -6.65 7.97
CA ARG A 59 -10.27 -7.46 8.76
C ARG A 59 -9.58 -8.20 9.90
N GLU A 60 -8.41 -8.80 9.65
CA GLU A 60 -7.62 -9.48 10.68
C GLU A 60 -7.22 -8.53 11.82
N LEU A 61 -6.83 -7.31 11.47
CA LEU A 61 -6.32 -6.31 12.41
C LEU A 61 -7.40 -5.44 13.07
N ALA A 62 -8.64 -5.48 12.59
CA ALA A 62 -9.75 -4.71 13.14
C ALA A 62 -9.97 -4.98 14.64
N GLN A 63 -9.82 -6.24 15.07
CA GLN A 63 -9.95 -6.62 16.49
C GLN A 63 -8.91 -5.97 17.40
N PHE A 64 -7.79 -5.52 16.84
CA PHE A 64 -6.72 -4.83 17.56
C PHE A 64 -6.83 -3.30 17.43
N GLY A 65 -7.89 -2.78 16.79
CA GLY A 65 -8.01 -1.35 16.54
C GLY A 65 -6.94 -0.79 15.59
N VAL A 66 -6.41 -1.61 14.68
CA VAL A 66 -5.43 -1.19 13.67
C VAL A 66 -6.06 -1.18 12.28
N ARG A 67 -6.07 -0.02 11.63
CA ARG A 67 -6.61 0.13 10.27
C ARG A 67 -5.53 -0.14 9.23
N VAL A 68 -5.92 -0.69 8.08
CA VAL A 68 -5.02 -0.88 6.93
C VAL A 68 -5.65 -0.30 5.68
N LEU A 69 -4.92 0.59 5.03
CA LEU A 69 -5.31 1.25 3.79
C LEU A 69 -4.20 1.10 2.75
N THR A 70 -4.57 1.32 1.49
CA THR A 70 -3.64 1.30 0.36
C THR A 70 -3.94 2.47 -0.56
N ILE A 71 -2.90 3.21 -0.92
CA ILE A 71 -2.96 4.25 -1.96
C ILE A 71 -2.43 3.63 -3.25
N ALA A 72 -3.14 3.82 -4.36
CA ALA A 72 -2.73 3.37 -5.69
C ALA A 72 -2.46 4.58 -6.59
N PRO A 73 -1.22 5.11 -6.63
CA PRO A 73 -0.90 6.26 -7.47
C PRO A 73 -0.99 5.93 -8.96
N GLY A 74 -1.41 6.93 -9.75
CA GLY A 74 -1.28 6.97 -11.20
C GLY A 74 0.13 7.37 -11.62
N LEU A 75 0.27 7.95 -12.82
CA LEU A 75 1.47 8.69 -13.18
C LEU A 75 1.54 9.95 -12.32
N PHE A 76 2.69 10.18 -11.70
CA PHE A 76 2.95 11.39 -10.93
C PHE A 76 4.44 11.71 -10.93
N LEU A 77 4.76 12.99 -10.81
CA LEU A 77 6.14 13.47 -10.87
C LEU A 77 6.94 12.95 -9.68
N THR A 78 7.82 12.00 -9.96
CA THR A 78 8.83 11.50 -9.03
C THR A 78 10.21 11.87 -9.56
N PRO A 79 11.26 11.90 -8.73
CA PRO A 79 12.63 12.07 -9.21
C PRO A 79 13.03 11.04 -10.28
N LEU A 80 12.44 9.84 -10.27
CA LEU A 80 12.64 8.83 -11.30
C LEU A 80 12.03 9.27 -12.65
N LEU A 81 10.79 9.77 -12.64
CA LEU A 81 10.11 10.28 -13.85
C LEU A 81 10.82 11.52 -14.40
N ALA A 82 11.28 12.41 -13.51
CA ALA A 82 11.97 13.65 -13.88
C ALA A 82 13.31 13.42 -14.62
N ASN A 83 13.90 12.23 -14.49
CA ASN A 83 15.13 11.85 -15.18
C ASN A 83 14.88 11.22 -16.56
N LEU A 84 13.62 11.00 -16.95
CA LEU A 84 13.27 10.47 -18.27
C LEU A 84 13.16 11.62 -19.30
N PRO A 85 13.32 11.34 -20.60
CA PRO A 85 13.04 12.32 -21.66
C PRO A 85 11.62 12.88 -21.55
N GLN A 86 11.39 14.12 -21.98
CA GLN A 86 10.10 14.82 -21.83
C GLN A 86 8.93 14.01 -22.42
N GLU A 87 9.15 13.34 -23.55
CA GLU A 87 8.17 12.48 -24.23
C GLU A 87 7.71 11.28 -23.38
N ALA A 88 8.48 10.89 -22.36
CA ALA A 88 8.15 9.84 -21.41
C ALA A 88 7.65 10.39 -20.06
N GLN A 89 7.64 11.72 -19.89
CA GLN A 89 7.05 12.41 -18.73
C GLN A 89 5.58 12.80 -18.98
N ASP A 90 5.24 13.06 -20.24
CA ASP A 90 3.90 13.43 -20.74
C ASP A 90 3.03 12.18 -21.00
#